data_AF-A0A833VMQ1-F1
#
_entry.id   AF-A0A833VMQ1-F1
#
_cell.length_a   1.000
_cell.length_b   1.000
_cell.length_c   1.000
_cell.angle_alpha   90.00
_cell.angle_beta   90.00
_cell.angle_gamma   90.00
#
_symmetry.space_group_name_H-M   'P 1'
#
loop_
_entity.id
_entity.type
_entity.pdbx_description
1 polymer ?
#
loop_
_entity_poly.entity_id
_entity_poly.type
_entity_poly.pdbx_seq_one_letter_code
_entity_poly.pdbx_strand_id
1 'polypeptide(L)'
;MINRRIVATSSVKCFLVPRYWLRIHNRANIWERVKLFMDSKFPTKEQLFEKFLTNRRWLEYKKTLTEDIDRQKRRIRSNVTIHDVPYAIRIVSTS
;
A
#
# COMPACT_ATOMS: atom_id res chain seq x y z
N MET A 1 6.28 -4.02 -19.30
CA MET A 1 5.02 -4.61 -18.80
C MET A 1 5.03 -6.14 -18.69
N ILE A 2 6.08 -6.84 -19.13
CA ILE A 2 6.24 -8.27 -18.85
C ILE A 2 6.25 -8.44 -17.31
N ASN A 3 5.40 -9.33 -16.80
CA ASN A 3 5.20 -9.62 -15.37
C ASN A 3 4.55 -8.52 -14.51
N ARG A 4 3.78 -7.58 -15.10
CA ARG A 4 2.90 -6.67 -14.34
C ARG A 4 1.44 -7.05 -14.54
N ARG A 5 0.69 -7.24 -13.45
CA ARG A 5 -0.74 -7.50 -13.46
C ARG A 5 -1.50 -6.26 -12.99
N ILE A 6 -2.48 -5.82 -13.77
CA ILE A 6 -3.42 -4.77 -13.36
C ILE A 6 -4.67 -5.47 -12.82
N VAL A 7 -5.08 -5.12 -11.60
CA VAL A 7 -6.24 -5.71 -10.93
C VAL A 7 -7.19 -4.57 -10.57
N ALA A 8 -8.46 -4.71 -10.95
CA ALA A 8 -9.50 -3.79 -10.51
C ALA A 8 -9.96 -4.17 -9.10
N THR A 9 -10.15 -3.18 -8.23
CA THR A 9 -10.72 -3.37 -6.88
C THR A 9 -12.24 -3.58 -6.90
N SER A 10 -12.91 -3.19 -7.99
CA SER A 10 -14.35 -3.33 -8.20
C SER A 10 -14.66 -4.00 -9.54
N SER A 11 -15.92 -4.38 -9.74
CA SER A 11 -16.39 -4.93 -11.02
C SER A 11 -16.32 -3.87 -12.10
N VAL A 12 -15.61 -4.19 -13.20
CA VAL A 12 -15.42 -3.30 -14.34
C VAL A 12 -15.66 -4.04 -15.65
N LYS A 13 -16.14 -3.32 -16.67
CA LYS A 13 -16.22 -3.85 -18.05
C LYS A 13 -14.92 -3.52 -18.78
N CYS A 14 -14.25 -4.54 -19.30
CA CYS A 14 -13.02 -4.36 -20.07
C CYS A 14 -13.36 -4.26 -21.56
N PHE A 15 -12.82 -3.24 -22.24
CA PHE A 15 -12.88 -3.13 -23.69
C PHE A 15 -11.54 -3.56 -24.30
N LEU A 16 -11.57 -4.56 -25.19
CA LEU A 16 -10.38 -5.07 -25.85
C LEU A 16 -10.14 -4.30 -27.15
N VAL A 17 -9.01 -3.59 -27.23
CA VAL A 17 -8.62 -2.83 -28.42
C VAL A 17 -7.47 -3.52 -29.15
N PRO A 18 -7.57 -3.78 -30.46
CA PRO A 18 -6.46 -4.30 -31.24
C PRO A 18 -5.25 -3.35 -31.25
N ARG A 19 -4.04 -3.88 -31.05
CA ARG A 19 -2.82 -3.04 -30.97
C ARG A 19 -2.51 -2.24 -32.23
N TYR A 20 -2.82 -2.78 -33.41
CA TYR A 20 -2.59 -2.07 -34.67
C TYR A 20 -3.44 -0.79 -34.76
N TRP A 21 -4.64 -0.81 -34.17
CA TRP A 21 -5.55 0.34 -34.16
C TRP A 21 -4.93 1.52 -33.42
N LEU A 22 -4.28 1.26 -32.29
CA LEU A 22 -3.54 2.28 -31.53
C LEU A 22 -2.39 2.86 -32.37
N ARG A 23 -1.64 2.01 -33.09
CA ARG A 23 -0.53 2.45 -33.97
C ARG A 23 -1.00 3.36 -35.09
N ILE A 24 -2.09 3.01 -35.78
CA ILE A 24 -2.66 3.82 -36.87
C ILE A 24 -3.12 5.18 -36.35
N HIS A 25 -3.67 5.23 -35.13
CA HIS A 25 -4.20 6.45 -34.52
C HIS A 25 -3.18 7.17 -33.60
N ASN A 26 -1.87 7.05 -33.85
CA ASN A 26 -0.83 7.70 -33.04
C ASN A 26 -0.57 9.17 -33.43
N ARG A 27 -1.62 9.99 -33.53
CA ARG A 27 -1.45 11.42 -33.83
C ARG A 27 -0.65 12.10 -32.72
N ALA A 28 0.32 12.94 -33.11
CA ALA A 28 1.19 13.67 -32.17
C ALA A 28 1.91 12.77 -31.15
N ASN A 29 2.15 11.50 -31.47
CA ASN A 29 2.82 10.53 -30.61
C ASN A 29 2.17 10.35 -29.23
N ILE A 30 0.82 10.34 -29.19
CA ILE A 30 0.06 10.29 -27.95
C ILE A 30 0.39 9.06 -27.10
N TRP A 31 0.63 7.90 -27.72
CA TRP A 31 0.88 6.65 -26.98
C TRP A 31 2.24 6.63 -26.29
N GLU A 32 3.26 7.26 -26.86
CA GLU A 32 4.56 7.38 -26.18
C GLU A 32 4.47 8.34 -24.99
N ARG A 33 3.67 9.42 -25.10
CA ARG A 33 3.40 10.29 -23.94
C ARG A 33 2.66 9.57 -22.84
N VAL A 34 1.65 8.76 -23.19
CA VAL A 34 0.93 7.91 -22.23
C VAL A 34 1.91 6.93 -21.56
N LYS A 35 2.79 6.31 -22.33
CA LYS A 35 3.82 5.41 -21.81
C LYS A 35 4.77 6.13 -20.84
N LEU A 36 5.32 7.28 -21.22
CA LEU A 36 6.15 8.11 -20.35
C LEU A 36 5.42 8.52 -19.07
N PHE A 37 4.14 8.90 -19.17
CA PHE A 37 3.31 9.20 -18.02
C PHE A 37 3.17 7.98 -17.11
N MET A 38 2.86 6.80 -17.65
CA MET A 38 2.76 5.57 -16.88
C MET A 38 4.09 5.22 -16.21
N ASP A 39 5.20 5.31 -16.92
CA ASP A 39 6.53 5.02 -16.38
C ASP A 39 6.94 6.01 -15.27
N SER A 40 6.45 7.26 -15.31
CA SER A 40 6.64 8.23 -14.22
C SER A 40 5.81 7.93 -12.96
N LYS A 41 4.68 7.24 -13.11
CA LYS A 41 3.75 6.95 -12.01
C LYS A 41 3.96 5.58 -11.38
N PHE A 42 4.36 4.58 -12.17
CA PHE A 42 4.52 3.22 -11.70
C PHE A 42 5.97 2.92 -11.35
N PRO A 43 6.25 2.33 -10.16
CA PRO A 43 7.61 2.04 -9.74
C PRO A 43 8.25 0.97 -10.62
N THR A 44 9.59 1.00 -10.72
CA THR A 44 10.36 -0.07 -11.35
C THR A 44 10.28 -1.37 -10.54
N LYS A 45 10.71 -2.49 -11.12
CA LYS A 45 10.67 -3.79 -10.42
C LYS A 45 11.60 -3.78 -9.21
N GLU A 46 12.75 -3.13 -9.34
CA GLU A 46 13.77 -2.97 -8.31
C GLU A 46 13.22 -2.13 -7.15
N GLN A 47 12.62 -0.98 -7.45
CA GLN A 47 11.97 -0.14 -6.44
C GLN A 47 10.85 -0.87 -5.70
N LEU A 48 10.06 -1.68 -6.41
CA LEU A 48 9.01 -2.49 -5.81
C LEU A 48 9.60 -3.56 -4.88
N PHE A 49 10.70 -4.20 -5.27
CA PHE A 49 11.37 -5.22 -4.48
C PHE A 49 11.99 -4.62 -3.20
N GLU A 50 12.65 -3.48 -3.29
CA GLU A 50 13.20 -2.77 -2.13
C GLU A 50 12.09 -2.35 -1.15
N LYS A 51 10.97 -1.85 -1.67
CA LYS A 51 9.80 -1.53 -0.84
C LYS A 51 9.23 -2.77 -0.17
N PHE A 52 9.19 -3.91 -0.87
CA PHE A 52 8.77 -5.18 -0.29
C PHE A 52 9.67 -5.62 0.87
N LEU A 53 11.00 -5.57 0.69
CA LEU A 53 11.97 -5.92 1.74
C LEU A 53 11.83 -5.00 2.96
N THR A 54 11.72 -3.69 2.72
CA THR A 54 11.54 -2.69 3.77
C THR A 54 10.26 -2.93 4.57
N ASN A 55 9.14 -3.16 3.88
CA ASN A 55 7.86 -3.46 4.53
C ASN A 55 7.93 -4.75 5.35
N ARG A 56 8.62 -5.78 4.86
CA ARG A 56 8.76 -7.04 5.59
C ARG A 56 9.56 -6.86 6.88
N ARG A 57 10.70 -6.17 6.80
CA ARG A 57 11.51 -5.82 7.99
C ARG A 57 10.72 -4.97 8.99
N TRP A 58 9.93 -4.02 8.49
CA TRP A 58 9.05 -3.21 9.33
C TRP A 58 7.99 -4.05 10.06
N LEU A 59 7.38 -5.02 9.38
CA LEU A 59 6.40 -5.92 10.00
C LEU A 59 7.02 -6.77 11.11
N GLU A 60 8.22 -7.30 10.88
CA GLU A 60 8.97 -8.06 11.88
C GLU A 60 9.32 -7.18 13.08
N TYR A 61 9.88 -5.98 12.83
CA TYR A 61 10.20 -5.01 13.89
C TYR A 61 8.97 -4.55 14.67
N LYS A 62 7.84 -4.31 14.00
CA LYS A 62 6.59 -3.91 14.66
C LYS A 62 6.12 -4.99 15.64
N LYS A 63 6.27 -6.27 15.27
CA LYS A 63 5.90 -7.39 16.14
C LYS A 63 6.79 -7.42 17.38
N THR A 64 8.11 -7.35 17.22
CA THR A 64 9.04 -7.34 18.35
C THR A 64 8.82 -6.14 19.27
N LEU A 65 8.63 -4.95 18.70
CA LEU A 65 8.34 -3.74 19.47
C LEU A 65 7.06 -3.87 20.30
N THR A 66 6.01 -4.44 19.72
CA THR A 66 4.73 -4.64 20.43
C THR A 66 4.89 -5.63 21.59
N GLU A 67 5.64 -6.72 21.37
CA GLU A 67 5.95 -7.71 22.40
C GLU A 67 6.80 -7.10 23.53
N ASP A 68 7.79 -6.28 23.20
CA ASP A 68 8.64 -5.60 24.18
C ASP A 68 7.86 -4.60 25.03
N ILE A 69 6.99 -3.80 24.40
CA ILE A 69 6.08 -2.89 25.11
C ILE A 69 5.16 -3.67 26.06
N ASP A 70 4.59 -4.79 25.61
CA ASP A 70 3.70 -5.60 26.45
C ASP A 70 4.45 -6.24 27.62
N ARG A 71 5.68 -6.74 27.41
CA ARG A 71 6.55 -7.24 28.48
C ARG A 71 6.89 -6.14 29.50
N GLN A 72 7.17 -4.92 29.03
CA GLN A 72 7.46 -3.79 29.91
C GLN A 72 6.22 -3.32 30.68
N LYS A 73 5.04 -3.33 30.05
CA LYS A 73 3.75 -3.04 30.70
C LYS A 73 3.45 -4.04 31.82
N ARG A 74 3.75 -5.33 31.64
CA ARG A 74 3.60 -6.33 32.72
C ARG A 74 4.57 -6.10 33.89
N ARG A 75 5.72 -5.46 33.66
CA ARG A 75 6.70 -5.10 34.70
C ARG A 75 6.31 -3.84 35.46
N ILE A 76 5.67 -2.88 34.81
CA ILE A 76 5.17 -1.65 35.42
C ILE A 76 3.73 -1.89 35.87
N ARG A 77 3.51 -2.20 37.15
CA ARG A 77 2.15 -2.19 37.72
C ARG A 77 1.65 -0.75 37.80
N SER A 78 1.06 -0.25 36.73
CA SER A 78 0.36 1.03 36.74
C SER A 78 -1.02 0.83 37.35
N ASN A 79 -1.37 1.57 38.41
CA ASN A 79 -2.74 1.65 38.95
C ASN A 79 -3.72 2.44 38.06
N VAL A 80 -3.34 2.72 36.80
CA VAL A 80 -4.12 3.48 35.85
C VAL A 80 -5.24 2.60 35.33
N THR A 81 -6.48 3.01 35.59
CA THR A 81 -7.70 2.30 35.24
C THR A 81 -8.27 2.90 33.95
N ILE A 82 -9.17 2.17 33.27
CA ILE A 82 -9.83 2.68 32.05
C ILE A 82 -10.61 3.98 32.26
N HIS A 83 -10.91 4.34 33.51
CA HIS A 83 -11.56 5.58 33.91
C HIS A 83 -10.62 6.80 33.88
N ASP A 84 -9.30 6.59 33.90
CA ASP A 84 -8.30 7.66 33.79
C ASP A 84 -8.07 8.10 32.34
N VAL A 85 -8.62 7.36 31.37
CA VAL A 85 -8.56 7.68 29.95
C VAL A 85 -9.78 8.53 29.56
N PRO A 86 -9.60 9.71 28.93
CA PRO A 86 -10.70 10.57 28.52
C PRO A 86 -11.75 9.84 27.68
N TYR A 87 -13.03 10.15 27.93
CA TYR A 87 -14.18 9.48 27.32
C TYR A 87 -14.11 9.47 25.78
N ALA A 88 -13.66 10.56 25.16
CA ALA A 88 -13.52 10.69 23.71
C ALA A 88 -12.67 9.58 23.06
N ILE A 89 -11.64 9.08 23.76
CA ILE A 89 -10.75 8.01 23.24
C ILE A 89 -11.42 6.63 23.38
N ARG A 90 -12.25 6.43 24.41
CA ARG A 90 -12.88 5.14 24.71
C ARG A 90 -13.98 4.75 23.71
N ILE A 91 -14.70 5.72 23.17
CA ILE A 91 -15.85 5.46 22.27
C ILE A 91 -15.35 4.92 20.91
N VAL A 92 -14.19 5.39 20.45
CA VAL A 92 -13.63 5.08 19.12
C VAL A 92 -13.19 3.62 19.01
N SER A 93 -12.79 2.97 20.11
CA SER A 93 -12.34 1.58 20.10
C SER A 93 -13.48 0.54 20.14
N THR A 94 -14.73 0.99 20.22
CA THR A 94 -15.91 0.11 20.39
C THR A 94 -16.82 0.08 19.16
N SER A 95 -16.48 0.83 18.11
CA SER A 95 -17.13 0.85 16.79
C SER A 95 -16.29 0.07 15.79
#